data_AF-A0A7S1B5Q9-F1
#
_entry.id   AF-A0A7S1B5Q9-F1
#
_cell.length_a   1.000
_cell.length_b   1.000
_cell.length_c   1.000
_cell.angle_alpha   90.00
_cell.angle_beta   90.00
_cell.angle_gamma   90.00
#
_symmetry.space_group_name_H-M   'P 1'
#
loop_
_entity.id
_entity.type
_entity.pdbx_description
1 polymer ?
#
loop_
_entity_poly.entity_id
_entity_poly.type
_entity_poly.pdbx_seq_one_letter_code
_entity_poly.pdbx_strand_id
1 'polypeptide(L)'
;MSSEAASLLSRARDWASWDPNPTTRASVLSLVAAADLDALRPLFSPPGARLSFGTAGLRAPLRPGPRGMNDLTVVQTSQGLAAHLRATYPGCRLRAAVGRDHRARAKWGLSSARFGRLTAEVFRRSGIFEDVVLLDGTVPTPLVPFAVGRLSETENDLLPTTANGGAGPVRTVGVMITASHNPAEDDGYKLYWTNGCQIVPPVDAQVAAAILQNLTPWRDDYGTDADAPDERDVRLTGRLADLYFRAMAPLRTGSYARHYGSYVPNGPTPPPPVFVYTAMHGVGAPWTARSFRAFGLPPFAEVPSQCAPDPAFPTVPFPNPEERGALDRAIARAREVLGNGASRSQTHAVILANDPDADRLAVAEYSAAEDQTTAFTGDQIGVLLGHWLWTTQKKNNLPDPRPWWSPWSPPACCPPSARPRASPSTRPPRASNTSAPAAWSCERREAACCFPRRRPWGTAAETSCRTRTACPPPPSWPNWPRTSTRREGPSGPDCGPCTTPTERSCPATGITSVIVLRRSGPFWHT
;
A
#
# COMPACT_ATOMS: atom_id res chain seq x y z
N MET A 1 -46.26 7.62 -6.21
CA MET A 1 -44.89 7.07 -6.30
C MET A 1 -44.92 5.60 -5.91
N SER A 2 -44.07 4.75 -6.49
CA SER A 2 -43.89 3.37 -6.00
C SER A 2 -43.15 3.36 -4.65
N SER A 3 -43.26 2.24 -3.92
CA SER A 3 -42.50 2.02 -2.67
C SER A 3 -40.99 2.08 -2.89
N GLU A 4 -40.50 1.56 -4.01
CA GLU A 4 -39.10 1.65 -4.43
C GLU A 4 -38.65 3.10 -4.63
N ALA A 5 -39.45 3.92 -5.33
CA ALA A 5 -39.15 5.33 -5.57
C ALA A 5 -39.11 6.13 -4.26
N ALA A 6 -40.09 5.93 -3.38
CA ALA A 6 -40.11 6.56 -2.06
C ALA A 6 -38.88 6.15 -1.21
N SER A 7 -38.50 4.86 -1.25
CA SER A 7 -37.31 4.36 -0.57
C SER A 7 -36.01 4.93 -1.13
N LEU A 8 -35.89 5.08 -2.46
CA LEU A 8 -34.73 5.70 -3.13
C LEU A 8 -34.57 7.17 -2.71
N LEU A 9 -35.66 7.93 -2.71
CA LEU A 9 -35.69 9.33 -2.26
C LEU A 9 -35.36 9.47 -0.78
N SER A 10 -35.81 8.55 0.08
CA SER A 10 -35.42 8.52 1.50
C SER A 10 -33.92 8.34 1.65
N ARG A 11 -33.34 7.28 1.08
CA ARG A 11 -31.89 6.98 1.18
C ARG A 11 -31.02 8.16 0.71
N ALA A 12 -31.46 8.88 -0.32
CA ALA A 12 -30.76 10.06 -0.82
C ALA A 12 -30.82 11.24 0.16
N ARG A 13 -31.96 11.48 0.83
CA ARG A 13 -32.09 12.47 1.91
C ARG A 13 -31.24 12.09 3.13
N ASP A 14 -31.32 10.83 3.55
CA ASP A 14 -30.59 10.31 4.70
C ASP A 14 -29.07 10.48 4.50
N TRP A 15 -28.56 10.10 3.34
CA TRP A 15 -27.16 10.33 2.95
C TRP A 15 -26.80 11.82 2.92
N ALA A 16 -27.64 12.66 2.31
CA ALA A 16 -27.41 14.10 2.24
C ALA A 16 -27.45 14.80 3.61
N SER A 17 -28.17 14.24 4.60
CA SER A 17 -28.19 14.74 5.98
C SER A 17 -26.86 14.53 6.72
N TRP A 18 -26.05 13.56 6.28
CA TRP A 18 -24.75 13.25 6.86
C TRP A 18 -23.57 13.78 6.04
N ASP A 19 -23.79 14.19 4.78
CA ASP A 19 -22.73 14.67 3.90
C ASP A 19 -22.23 16.06 4.35
N PRO A 20 -20.97 16.19 4.83
CA PRO A 20 -20.44 17.48 5.27
C PRO A 20 -20.14 18.40 4.09
N ASN A 21 -19.98 17.87 2.87
CA ASN A 21 -19.64 18.65 1.69
C ASN A 21 -20.88 19.37 1.14
N PRO A 22 -20.91 20.73 1.13
CA PRO A 22 -22.09 21.47 0.72
C PRO A 22 -22.43 21.27 -0.77
N THR A 23 -21.43 21.02 -1.63
CA THR A 23 -21.61 20.87 -3.08
C THR A 23 -22.27 19.54 -3.42
N THR A 24 -21.77 18.43 -2.89
CA THR A 24 -22.37 17.11 -3.13
C THR A 24 -23.72 16.96 -2.42
N ARG A 25 -23.87 17.53 -1.21
CA ARG A 25 -25.15 17.61 -0.50
C ARG A 25 -26.19 18.38 -1.31
N ALA A 26 -25.86 19.59 -1.77
CA ALA A 26 -26.77 20.40 -2.58
C ALA A 26 -27.16 19.67 -3.88
N SER A 27 -26.20 19.03 -4.57
CA SER A 27 -26.51 18.25 -5.76
C SER A 27 -27.50 17.11 -5.50
N VAL A 28 -27.34 16.35 -4.41
CA VAL A 28 -28.26 15.24 -4.10
C VAL A 28 -29.64 15.76 -3.69
N LEU A 29 -29.69 16.84 -2.90
CA LEU A 29 -30.96 17.47 -2.51
C LEU A 29 -31.72 18.05 -3.70
N SER A 30 -31.03 18.61 -4.71
CA SER A 30 -31.67 19.06 -5.96
C SER A 30 -32.33 17.90 -6.72
N LEU A 31 -31.64 16.75 -6.87
CA LEU A 31 -32.22 15.56 -7.52
C LEU A 31 -33.42 15.01 -6.73
N VAL A 32 -33.35 15.03 -5.39
CA VAL A 32 -34.46 14.64 -4.51
C VAL A 32 -35.66 15.59 -4.65
N ALA A 33 -35.43 16.90 -4.75
CA ALA A 33 -36.49 17.89 -4.92
C ALA A 33 -37.18 17.79 -6.29
N ALA A 34 -36.41 17.51 -7.34
CA ALA A 34 -36.92 17.22 -8.68
C ALA A 34 -37.58 15.83 -8.82
N ALA A 35 -37.45 14.97 -7.81
CA ALA A 35 -37.79 13.54 -7.86
C ALA A 35 -37.15 12.79 -9.05
N ASP A 36 -35.92 13.18 -9.43
CA ASP A 36 -35.16 12.58 -10.53
C ASP A 36 -34.63 11.20 -10.11
N LEU A 37 -35.48 10.19 -10.27
CA LEU A 37 -35.17 8.81 -9.90
C LEU A 37 -34.03 8.24 -10.76
N ASP A 38 -33.90 8.65 -12.02
CA ASP A 38 -32.94 8.04 -12.94
C ASP A 38 -31.53 8.56 -12.70
N ALA A 39 -31.36 9.82 -12.29
CA ALA A 39 -30.08 10.33 -11.77
C ALA A 39 -29.74 9.78 -10.38
N LEU A 40 -30.73 9.48 -9.52
CA LEU A 40 -30.50 8.92 -8.18
C LEU A 40 -30.17 7.42 -8.18
N ARG A 41 -30.75 6.62 -9.09
CA ARG A 41 -30.47 5.17 -9.24
C ARG A 41 -28.97 4.81 -9.27
N PRO A 42 -28.12 5.40 -10.13
CA PRO A 42 -26.70 5.04 -10.21
C PRO A 42 -25.88 5.43 -8.96
N LEU A 43 -26.41 6.28 -8.09
CA LEU A 43 -25.77 6.73 -6.85
C LEU A 43 -26.22 5.88 -5.64
N PHE A 44 -27.51 5.55 -5.56
CA PHE A 44 -28.17 5.01 -4.35
C PHE A 44 -28.86 3.64 -4.53
N SER A 45 -28.62 2.95 -5.66
CA SER A 45 -29.10 1.58 -5.90
C SER A 45 -27.96 0.57 -6.19
N PRO A 46 -28.17 -0.72 -5.84
CA PRO A 46 -29.28 -1.25 -5.04
C PRO A 46 -29.24 -0.77 -3.56
N PRO A 47 -30.32 -0.94 -2.77
CA PRO A 47 -30.32 -0.59 -1.35
C PRO A 47 -29.17 -1.27 -0.60
N GLY A 48 -28.51 -0.54 0.30
CA GLY A 48 -27.35 -1.02 1.05
C GLY A 48 -26.04 -1.10 0.25
N ALA A 49 -26.04 -0.83 -1.07
CA ALA A 49 -24.81 -0.83 -1.85
C ALA A 49 -23.87 0.29 -1.43
N ARG A 50 -22.63 -0.10 -1.10
CA ARG A 50 -21.55 0.75 -0.61
C ARG A 50 -20.24 0.36 -1.29
N LEU A 51 -19.29 1.30 -1.35
CA LEU A 51 -17.90 1.00 -1.70
C LEU A 51 -17.26 0.06 -0.67
N SER A 52 -16.83 -1.12 -1.11
CA SER A 52 -16.17 -2.10 -0.24
C SER A 52 -14.75 -1.67 0.09
N PHE A 53 -14.37 -1.81 1.36
CA PHE A 53 -12.97 -1.72 1.81
C PHE A 53 -12.30 -3.09 1.69
N GLY A 54 -11.02 -3.13 1.32
CA GLY A 54 -10.25 -4.37 1.16
C GLY A 54 -8.74 -4.13 1.24
N THR A 55 -7.93 -5.09 0.82
CA THR A 55 -6.45 -5.00 0.82
C THR A 55 -5.91 -3.76 0.09
N ALA A 56 -6.54 -3.38 -1.03
CA ALA A 56 -6.22 -2.18 -1.80
C ALA A 56 -6.76 -0.87 -1.18
N GLY A 57 -7.43 -0.96 -0.02
CA GLY A 57 -8.15 0.14 0.62
C GLY A 57 -9.50 0.40 -0.04
N LEU A 58 -9.81 1.68 -0.29
CA LEU A 58 -10.92 2.12 -1.15
C LEU A 58 -10.39 2.65 -2.48
N ARG A 59 -11.13 2.42 -3.58
CA ARG A 59 -10.99 3.13 -4.86
C ARG A 59 -12.33 3.27 -5.55
N ALA A 60 -12.72 4.48 -5.93
CA ALA A 60 -13.95 4.74 -6.68
C ALA A 60 -13.94 6.12 -7.34
N PRO A 61 -14.87 6.38 -8.28
CA PRO A 61 -15.06 7.70 -8.84
C PRO A 61 -15.34 8.76 -7.76
N LEU A 62 -14.75 9.94 -7.93
CA LEU A 62 -15.07 11.16 -7.21
C LEU A 62 -16.49 11.60 -7.56
N ARG A 63 -17.46 11.31 -6.68
CA ARG A 63 -18.91 11.60 -6.86
C ARG A 63 -19.71 11.46 -5.56
N PRO A 64 -20.91 12.08 -5.46
CA PRO A 64 -21.85 11.84 -4.37
C PRO A 64 -22.32 10.38 -4.26
N GLY A 65 -22.90 10.03 -3.11
CA GLY A 65 -23.51 8.73 -2.83
C GLY A 65 -22.54 7.67 -2.23
N PRO A 66 -23.08 6.58 -1.64
CA PRO A 66 -22.31 5.57 -0.91
C PRO A 66 -21.36 4.71 -1.79
N ARG A 67 -21.42 4.86 -3.12
CA ARG A 67 -20.60 4.14 -4.12
C ARG A 67 -19.60 5.07 -4.82
N GLY A 68 -19.25 6.19 -4.22
CA GLY A 68 -18.23 7.13 -4.68
C GLY A 68 -17.21 7.42 -3.59
N MET A 69 -16.02 7.88 -4.01
CA MET A 69 -15.14 8.62 -3.12
C MET A 69 -15.71 10.02 -2.96
N ASN A 70 -15.99 10.38 -1.72
CA ASN A 70 -16.50 11.68 -1.27
C ASN A 70 -16.20 11.84 0.22
N ASP A 71 -16.43 13.05 0.74
CA ASP A 71 -16.19 13.39 2.12
C ASP A 71 -16.82 12.40 3.12
N LEU A 72 -18.12 12.11 2.97
CA LEU A 72 -18.82 11.20 3.89
C LEU A 72 -18.22 9.78 3.89
N THR A 73 -17.85 9.25 2.71
CA THR A 73 -17.12 7.98 2.62
C THR A 73 -15.79 8.04 3.39
N VAL A 74 -15.04 9.13 3.29
CA VAL A 74 -13.75 9.32 3.99
C VAL A 74 -13.93 9.49 5.50
N VAL A 75 -14.96 10.22 5.95
CA VAL A 75 -15.32 10.33 7.38
C VAL A 75 -15.62 8.96 7.95
N GLN A 76 -16.58 8.23 7.36
CA GLN A 76 -17.01 6.91 7.84
C GLN A 76 -15.86 5.90 7.89
N THR A 77 -14.97 5.94 6.88
CA THR A 77 -13.79 5.09 6.80
C THR A 77 -12.79 5.41 7.91
N SER A 78 -12.51 6.69 8.14
CA SER A 78 -11.59 7.14 9.17
C SER A 78 -12.12 6.87 10.58
N GLN A 79 -13.44 7.03 10.81
CA GLN A 79 -14.10 6.66 12.06
C GLN A 79 -14.01 5.16 12.35
N GLY A 80 -14.34 4.32 11.36
CA GLY A 80 -14.24 2.86 11.48
C GLY A 80 -12.81 2.40 11.78
N LEU A 81 -11.83 2.96 11.09
CA LEU A 81 -10.41 2.68 11.33
C LEU A 81 -9.96 3.13 12.73
N ALA A 82 -10.36 4.32 13.18
CA ALA A 82 -10.05 4.82 14.52
C ALA A 82 -10.65 3.92 15.62
N ALA A 83 -11.93 3.55 15.49
CA ALA A 83 -12.60 2.62 16.41
C ALA A 83 -11.93 1.25 16.44
N HIS A 84 -11.58 0.70 15.27
CA HIS A 84 -10.87 -0.57 15.16
C HIS A 84 -9.50 -0.52 15.84
N LEU A 85 -8.70 0.53 15.60
CA LEU A 85 -7.38 0.68 16.22
C LEU A 85 -7.46 0.81 17.75
N ARG A 86 -8.45 1.55 18.27
CA ARG A 86 -8.69 1.66 19.71
C ARG A 86 -9.01 0.30 20.35
N ALA A 87 -9.77 -0.56 19.66
CA ALA A 87 -10.11 -1.90 20.12
C ALA A 87 -8.94 -2.90 19.99
N THR A 88 -8.18 -2.83 18.89
CA THR A 88 -7.06 -3.73 18.60
C THR A 88 -5.83 -3.45 19.47
N TYR A 89 -5.61 -2.20 19.88
CA TYR A 89 -4.43 -1.76 20.63
C TYR A 89 -4.80 -1.05 21.95
N PRO A 90 -5.46 -1.73 22.91
CA PRO A 90 -5.78 -1.16 24.21
C PRO A 90 -4.49 -0.78 24.96
N GLY A 91 -4.51 0.38 25.62
CA GLY A 91 -3.35 0.93 26.34
C GLY A 91 -2.18 1.40 25.46
N CYS A 92 -2.26 1.30 24.13
CA CYS A 92 -1.24 1.83 23.23
C CYS A 92 -1.49 3.32 22.91
N ARG A 93 -0.41 4.03 22.57
CA ARG A 93 -0.45 5.40 22.06
C ARG A 93 -0.62 5.34 20.53
N LEU A 94 -1.79 5.73 20.05
CA LEU A 94 -2.11 5.68 18.62
C LEU A 94 -1.62 6.95 17.92
N ARG A 95 -0.92 6.79 16.80
CA ARG A 95 -0.49 7.89 15.93
C ARG A 95 -0.94 7.65 14.48
N ALA A 96 -1.01 8.70 13.67
CA ALA A 96 -1.28 8.57 12.24
C ALA A 96 -0.35 9.43 11.39
N ALA A 97 0.05 8.92 10.23
CA ALA A 97 0.61 9.68 9.12
C ALA A 97 -0.39 9.67 7.96
N VAL A 98 -0.75 10.83 7.42
CA VAL A 98 -1.69 10.95 6.31
C VAL A 98 -0.99 11.63 5.13
N GLY A 99 -0.75 10.89 4.04
CA GLY A 99 -0.27 11.43 2.77
C GLY A 99 -1.38 11.52 1.72
N ARG A 100 -1.11 12.24 0.62
CA ARG A 100 -2.07 12.40 -0.48
C ARG A 100 -1.37 12.76 -1.80
N ASP A 101 -1.99 12.36 -2.91
CA ASP A 101 -1.60 12.79 -4.26
C ASP A 101 -2.30 14.11 -4.65
N HIS A 102 -2.52 14.35 -5.95
CA HIS A 102 -3.06 15.59 -6.51
C HIS A 102 -4.44 15.46 -7.16
N ARG A 103 -5.12 14.31 -7.08
CA ARG A 103 -6.40 14.07 -7.79
C ARG A 103 -7.50 15.03 -7.35
N ALA A 104 -8.34 15.44 -8.28
CA ALA A 104 -9.42 16.40 -8.02
C ALA A 104 -10.57 16.30 -9.04
N ARG A 105 -11.80 16.58 -8.58
CA ARG A 105 -12.98 16.70 -9.42
C ARG A 105 -13.74 17.99 -9.07
N ALA A 106 -13.37 19.07 -9.75
CA ALA A 106 -13.91 20.41 -9.53
C ALA A 106 -15.44 20.47 -9.51
N LYS A 107 -16.12 19.70 -10.38
CA LYS A 107 -17.60 19.54 -10.43
C LYS A 107 -18.24 19.29 -9.06
N TRP A 108 -17.56 18.56 -8.18
CA TRP A 108 -18.08 18.14 -6.88
C TRP A 108 -17.37 18.80 -5.69
N GLY A 109 -16.34 19.63 -5.93
CA GLY A 109 -15.48 20.14 -4.86
C GLY A 109 -14.72 19.05 -4.09
N LEU A 110 -14.42 17.92 -4.75
CA LEU A 110 -13.73 16.77 -4.15
C LEU A 110 -12.27 16.72 -4.63
N SER A 111 -11.33 16.38 -3.74
CA SER A 111 -9.91 16.23 -4.06
C SER A 111 -9.14 15.46 -2.99
N SER A 112 -7.98 14.90 -3.36
CA SER A 112 -7.07 14.23 -2.42
C SER A 112 -6.62 15.16 -1.29
N ALA A 113 -6.48 16.45 -1.57
CA ALA A 113 -6.17 17.48 -0.57
C ALA A 113 -7.30 17.60 0.48
N ARG A 114 -8.56 17.64 0.04
CA ARG A 114 -9.73 17.70 0.93
C ARG A 114 -9.86 16.42 1.76
N PHE A 115 -9.70 15.25 1.15
CA PHE A 115 -9.79 13.96 1.84
C PHE A 115 -8.63 13.72 2.82
N GLY A 116 -7.42 14.16 2.50
CA GLY A 116 -6.27 14.10 3.41
C GLY A 116 -6.51 14.91 4.67
N ARG A 117 -6.96 16.17 4.52
CA ARG A 117 -7.39 17.01 5.66
C ARG A 117 -8.50 16.37 6.46
N LEU A 118 -9.57 15.91 5.81
CA LEU A 118 -10.72 15.31 6.47
C LEU A 118 -10.38 14.02 7.26
N THR A 119 -9.47 13.21 6.72
CA THR A 119 -8.91 12.04 7.43
C THR A 119 -8.16 12.48 8.69
N ALA A 120 -7.28 13.48 8.57
CA ALA A 120 -6.51 14.00 9.69
C ALA A 120 -7.41 14.67 10.73
N GLU A 121 -8.45 15.39 10.31
CA GLU A 121 -9.44 16.05 11.16
C GLU A 121 -10.23 15.02 11.98
N VAL A 122 -10.77 13.97 11.35
CA VAL A 122 -11.47 12.88 12.05
C VAL A 122 -10.56 12.24 13.09
N PHE A 123 -9.30 11.94 12.76
CA PHE A 123 -8.34 11.38 13.72
C PHE A 123 -8.04 12.35 14.87
N ARG A 124 -7.76 13.63 14.59
CA ARG A 124 -7.47 14.66 15.61
C ARG A 124 -8.65 14.89 16.56
N ARG A 125 -9.87 14.96 16.02
CA ARG A 125 -11.10 15.27 16.78
C ARG A 125 -11.75 14.04 17.43
N SER A 126 -11.20 12.83 17.23
CA SER A 126 -11.72 11.58 17.79
C SER A 126 -11.41 11.36 19.29
N GLY A 127 -10.37 11.99 19.83
CA GLY A 127 -9.80 11.61 21.14
C GLY A 127 -9.19 10.21 21.18
N ILE A 128 -9.01 9.55 20.03
CA ILE A 128 -8.42 8.21 19.91
C ILE A 128 -6.91 8.28 19.67
N PHE A 129 -6.47 9.20 18.81
CA PHE A 129 -5.06 9.41 18.48
C PHE A 129 -4.40 10.38 19.46
N GLU A 130 -3.17 10.07 19.87
CA GLU A 130 -2.29 11.04 20.53
C GLU A 130 -1.80 12.09 19.54
N ASP A 131 -1.45 11.66 18.32
CA ASP A 131 -0.84 12.52 17.32
C ASP A 131 -1.24 12.11 15.89
N VAL A 132 -1.31 13.10 15.02
CA VAL A 132 -1.69 12.96 13.61
C VAL A 132 -0.83 13.93 12.83
N VAL A 133 0.00 13.42 11.93
CA VAL A 133 0.82 14.20 10.99
C VAL A 133 0.15 14.12 9.62
N LEU A 134 -0.44 15.23 9.17
CA LEU A 134 -0.82 15.37 7.78
C LEU A 134 0.43 15.78 7.01
N LEU A 135 0.83 14.99 6.03
CA LEU A 135 1.98 15.32 5.20
C LEU A 135 1.57 16.43 4.24
N ASP A 136 2.21 17.59 4.41
CA ASP A 136 1.92 18.79 3.63
C ASP A 136 2.28 18.61 2.14
N GLY A 137 1.58 19.35 1.28
CA GLY A 137 1.77 19.27 -0.17
C GLY A 137 1.37 17.91 -0.74
N THR A 138 1.87 17.62 -1.95
CA THR A 138 1.76 16.30 -2.57
C THR A 138 2.97 15.46 -2.19
N VAL A 139 2.75 14.21 -1.79
CA VAL A 139 3.83 13.30 -1.37
C VAL A 139 3.76 11.97 -2.12
N PRO A 140 4.89 11.33 -2.44
CA PRO A 140 4.89 10.02 -3.05
C PRO A 140 4.49 8.98 -2.01
N THR A 141 3.72 7.98 -2.43
CA THR A 141 3.19 6.91 -1.58
C THR A 141 4.24 6.29 -0.65
N PRO A 142 5.50 6.00 -1.08
CA PRO A 142 6.56 5.48 -0.21
C PRO A 142 6.94 6.34 1.01
N LEU A 143 6.61 7.64 1.04
CA LEU A 143 6.89 8.49 2.20
C LEU A 143 5.96 8.17 3.38
N VAL A 144 4.72 7.74 3.14
CA VAL A 144 3.75 7.38 4.19
C VAL A 144 4.22 6.19 5.04
N PRO A 145 4.56 5.01 4.51
CA PRO A 145 5.05 3.90 5.32
C PRO A 145 6.42 4.18 5.95
N PHE A 146 7.26 5.02 5.33
CA PHE A 146 8.47 5.51 5.98
C PHE A 146 8.15 6.36 7.22
N ALA A 147 7.19 7.28 7.12
CA ALA A 147 6.72 8.07 8.26
C ALA A 147 6.10 7.19 9.35
N VAL A 148 5.34 6.14 8.99
CA VAL A 148 4.83 5.15 9.97
C VAL A 148 5.94 4.52 10.79
N GLY A 149 7.06 4.14 10.17
CA GLY A 149 8.25 3.65 10.87
C GLY A 149 8.79 4.71 11.85
N ARG A 150 9.17 5.88 11.32
CA ARG A 150 9.81 6.96 12.11
C ARG A 150 8.97 7.49 13.26
N LEU A 151 7.66 7.62 13.06
CA LEU A 151 6.75 8.13 14.09
C LEU A 151 6.37 7.06 15.13
N SER A 152 6.66 5.78 14.87
CA SER A 152 6.50 4.68 15.82
C SER A 152 7.72 4.47 16.73
N GLU A 153 8.86 5.07 16.43
CA GLU A 153 10.04 5.08 17.31
C GLU A 153 9.66 5.74 18.66
N THR A 154 9.86 5.04 19.78
CA THR A 154 9.46 5.50 21.13
C THR A 154 10.23 6.76 21.56
N GLU A 155 11.51 6.81 21.20
CA GLU A 155 12.37 7.99 21.31
C GLU A 155 12.63 8.49 19.89
N ASN A 156 11.96 9.56 19.48
CA ASN A 156 12.25 10.23 18.21
C ASN A 156 12.22 11.75 18.36
N ASP A 157 13.01 12.43 17.52
CA ASP A 157 13.22 13.87 17.53
C ASP A 157 12.10 14.65 16.79
N LEU A 158 11.14 13.95 16.19
CA LEU A 158 10.01 14.53 15.44
C LEU A 158 8.84 14.86 16.36
N LEU A 159 8.40 13.86 17.14
CA LEU A 159 7.26 13.88 18.03
C LEU A 159 7.72 13.48 19.45
N PRO A 160 8.27 14.43 20.24
CA PRO A 160 8.67 14.15 21.61
C PRO A 160 7.49 13.57 22.39
N THR A 161 7.76 12.53 23.20
CA THR A 161 6.73 11.95 24.07
C THR A 161 6.14 13.04 24.94
N THR A 162 4.82 13.20 24.89
CA THR A 162 4.12 14.28 25.59
C THR A 162 4.35 14.20 27.10
N ALA A 163 4.46 15.35 27.76
CA ALA A 163 4.75 15.45 29.19
C ALA A 163 3.70 14.74 30.10
N ASN A 164 2.54 14.36 29.53
CA ASN A 164 1.47 13.63 30.21
C ASN A 164 1.74 12.11 30.36
N GLY A 165 2.98 11.64 30.17
CA GLY A 165 3.45 10.38 30.76
C GLY A 165 2.74 9.11 30.28
N GLY A 166 2.30 9.07 29.02
CA GLY A 166 1.69 7.88 28.43
C GLY A 166 2.66 6.69 28.38
N ALA A 167 2.60 5.80 29.37
CA ALA A 167 3.50 4.64 29.52
C ALA A 167 3.24 3.47 28.54
N GLY A 168 2.42 3.69 27.51
CA GLY A 168 2.04 2.68 26.52
C GLY A 168 2.93 2.69 25.27
N PRO A 169 3.10 1.55 24.58
CA PRO A 169 3.85 1.50 23.33
C PRO A 169 3.15 2.30 22.23
N VAL A 170 3.94 2.89 21.33
CA VAL A 170 3.43 3.65 20.19
C VAL A 170 3.02 2.70 19.05
N ARG A 171 1.90 3.01 18.39
CA ARG A 171 1.40 2.33 17.19
C ARG A 171 0.95 3.39 16.19
N THR A 172 1.73 3.60 15.13
CA THR A 172 1.36 4.53 14.05
C THR A 172 0.69 3.79 12.91
N VAL A 173 -0.36 4.33 12.30
CA VAL A 173 -0.87 3.87 11.00
C VAL A 173 -0.62 4.90 9.90
N GLY A 174 -0.57 4.45 8.64
CA GLY A 174 -0.38 5.32 7.49
C GLY A 174 -1.62 5.30 6.60
N VAL A 175 -2.14 6.46 6.24
CA VAL A 175 -3.17 6.59 5.19
C VAL A 175 -2.54 7.31 4.00
N MET A 176 -2.78 6.82 2.79
CA MET A 176 -2.39 7.51 1.57
C MET A 176 -3.62 7.69 0.69
N ILE A 177 -4.02 8.94 0.48
CA ILE A 177 -5.14 9.28 -0.40
C ILE A 177 -4.64 9.32 -1.85
N THR A 178 -5.05 8.31 -2.61
CA THR A 178 -4.69 8.13 -4.02
C THR A 178 -5.43 6.93 -4.61
N ALA A 179 -5.72 6.97 -5.92
CA ALA A 179 -6.06 5.78 -6.71
C ALA A 179 -4.88 5.23 -7.55
N SER A 180 -3.64 5.68 -7.29
CA SER A 180 -2.43 5.30 -8.05
C SER A 180 -2.59 5.57 -9.55
N HIS A 181 -2.65 4.54 -10.38
CA HIS A 181 -2.71 4.60 -11.83
C HIS A 181 -4.14 4.55 -12.42
N ASN A 182 -5.19 4.55 -11.58
CA ASN A 182 -6.58 4.62 -12.05
C ASN A 182 -6.83 5.93 -12.87
N PRO A 183 -7.89 5.99 -13.70
CA PRO A 183 -8.28 7.19 -14.46
C PRO A 183 -8.47 8.45 -13.61
N ALA A 184 -8.53 9.61 -14.27
CA ALA A 184 -8.70 10.94 -13.66
C ALA A 184 -9.93 11.07 -12.75
N GLU A 185 -10.99 10.31 -13.05
CA GLU A 185 -12.25 10.34 -12.33
C GLU A 185 -12.19 9.69 -10.95
N ASP A 186 -11.24 8.79 -10.72
CA ASP A 186 -11.11 8.00 -9.50
C ASP A 186 -10.20 8.66 -8.45
N ASP A 187 -10.48 8.36 -7.19
CA ASP A 187 -9.56 8.56 -6.07
C ASP A 187 -9.67 7.36 -5.11
N GLY A 188 -8.87 7.33 -4.04
CA GLY A 188 -8.81 6.19 -3.14
C GLY A 188 -8.23 6.49 -1.77
N TYR A 189 -8.24 5.47 -0.92
CA TYR A 189 -7.79 5.51 0.47
C TYR A 189 -6.99 4.24 0.74
N LYS A 190 -5.66 4.27 0.54
CA LYS A 190 -4.75 3.16 0.85
C LYS A 190 -4.43 3.17 2.36
N LEU A 191 -4.36 1.99 2.99
CA LEU A 191 -4.02 1.83 4.41
C LEU A 191 -2.74 1.03 4.61
N TYR A 192 -1.77 1.63 5.32
CA TYR A 192 -0.55 1.04 5.83
C TYR A 192 -0.70 0.77 7.32
N TRP A 193 -0.44 -0.47 7.73
CA TRP A 193 -0.59 -0.92 9.10
C TRP A 193 0.61 -0.53 9.98
N THR A 194 0.60 -0.92 11.25
CA THR A 194 1.61 -0.50 12.26
C THR A 194 3.02 -1.03 12.06
N ASN A 195 3.26 -1.78 10.97
CA ASN A 195 4.56 -2.24 10.51
C ASN A 195 5.03 -1.51 9.23
N GLY A 196 4.27 -0.52 8.75
CA GLY A 196 4.53 0.16 7.47
C GLY A 196 4.15 -0.65 6.22
N CYS A 197 3.60 -1.85 6.36
CA CYS A 197 3.12 -2.64 5.22
C CYS A 197 1.67 -2.28 4.89
N GLN A 198 1.30 -2.36 3.62
CA GLN A 198 -0.11 -2.31 3.22
C GLN A 198 -0.88 -3.48 3.84
N ILE A 199 -2.14 -3.25 4.22
CA ILE A 199 -2.99 -4.26 4.86
C ILE A 199 -3.30 -5.48 3.97
N VAL A 200 -3.42 -6.63 4.61
CA VAL A 200 -3.77 -7.93 4.02
C VAL A 200 -4.76 -8.67 4.95
N PRO A 201 -5.42 -9.76 4.52
CA PRO A 201 -6.33 -10.51 5.37
C PRO A 201 -5.63 -11.06 6.63
N PRO A 202 -6.30 -11.05 7.79
CA PRO A 202 -7.71 -10.68 8.02
C PRO A 202 -7.94 -9.20 8.37
N VAL A 203 -6.91 -8.34 8.38
CA VAL A 203 -7.01 -6.96 8.89
C VAL A 203 -7.94 -6.09 8.04
N ASP A 204 -7.93 -6.29 6.72
CA ASP A 204 -8.81 -5.59 5.78
C ASP A 204 -10.30 -5.82 6.08
N ALA A 205 -10.71 -7.07 6.31
CA ALA A 205 -12.07 -7.44 6.66
C ALA A 205 -12.48 -6.92 8.06
N GLN A 206 -11.55 -6.88 9.01
CA GLN A 206 -11.80 -6.34 10.35
C GLN A 206 -12.02 -4.82 10.32
N VAL A 207 -11.21 -4.08 9.55
CA VAL A 207 -11.41 -2.65 9.30
C VAL A 207 -12.74 -2.42 8.56
N ALA A 208 -13.02 -3.19 7.51
CA ALA A 208 -14.29 -3.09 6.77
C ALA A 208 -15.53 -3.27 7.68
N ALA A 209 -15.49 -4.26 8.59
CA ALA A 209 -16.56 -4.46 9.57
C ALA A 209 -16.71 -3.27 10.54
N ALA A 210 -15.60 -2.71 11.01
CA ALA A 210 -15.63 -1.54 11.90
C ALA A 210 -16.15 -0.27 11.20
N ILE A 211 -15.91 -0.10 9.90
CA ILE A 211 -16.49 0.99 9.09
C ILE A 211 -18.02 0.85 9.06
N LEU A 212 -18.55 -0.35 8.82
CA LEU A 212 -19.99 -0.61 8.82
C LEU A 212 -20.65 -0.37 10.19
N GLN A 213 -19.89 -0.46 11.28
CA GLN A 213 -20.35 -0.13 12.65
C GLN A 213 -20.31 1.37 12.98
N ASN A 214 -19.63 2.20 12.16
CA ASN A 214 -19.37 3.61 12.43
C ASN A 214 -19.82 4.52 11.26
N LEU A 215 -20.98 4.23 10.69
CA LEU A 215 -21.52 4.94 9.52
C LEU A 215 -22.16 6.29 9.82
N THR A 216 -22.70 6.52 11.02
CA THR A 216 -23.15 7.84 11.43
C THR A 216 -21.93 8.71 11.74
N PRO A 217 -21.81 9.93 11.20
CA PRO A 217 -20.77 10.86 11.61
C PRO A 217 -20.79 11.09 13.13
N TRP A 218 -19.62 11.01 13.77
CA TRP A 218 -19.45 11.31 15.20
C TRP A 218 -19.60 12.81 15.51
N ARG A 219 -19.53 13.64 14.48
CA ARG A 219 -19.70 15.10 14.50
C ARG A 219 -20.41 15.55 13.23
N ASP A 220 -21.15 16.65 13.33
CA ASP A 220 -21.86 17.33 12.25
C ASP A 220 -21.00 18.43 11.57
N ASP A 221 -19.96 18.89 12.26
CA ASP A 221 -19.07 20.00 11.88
C ASP A 221 -17.73 19.54 11.25
N TYR A 222 -17.71 18.39 10.55
CA TYR A 222 -16.52 17.94 9.82
C TYR A 222 -16.31 18.73 8.52
N GLY A 223 -15.06 18.97 8.13
CA GLY A 223 -14.69 19.56 6.84
C GLY A 223 -15.06 21.04 6.68
N THR A 224 -15.32 21.74 7.80
CA THR A 224 -15.54 23.19 7.90
C THR A 224 -14.27 23.98 8.22
N ASP A 225 -13.21 23.31 8.66
CA ASP A 225 -11.92 23.93 8.98
C ASP A 225 -11.31 24.66 7.78
N ALA A 226 -10.56 25.73 8.05
CA ALA A 226 -9.95 26.56 7.03
C ALA A 226 -8.91 25.77 6.19
N ASP A 227 -8.82 26.08 4.89
CA ASP A 227 -7.84 25.50 3.98
C ASP A 227 -6.46 26.18 4.12
N ALA A 228 -5.87 26.06 5.31
CA ALA A 228 -4.55 26.55 5.64
C ALA A 228 -3.64 25.39 6.07
N PRO A 229 -2.38 25.32 5.60
CA PRO A 229 -1.43 24.33 6.06
C PRO A 229 -1.00 24.62 7.51
N ASP A 230 -0.95 23.59 8.35
CA ASP A 230 -0.38 23.69 9.69
C ASP A 230 1.16 23.76 9.59
N GLU A 231 1.77 24.84 10.08
CA GLU A 231 3.23 25.03 10.08
C GLU A 231 4.00 23.87 10.76
N ARG A 232 3.36 23.17 11.71
CA ARG A 232 3.88 21.96 12.32
C ARG A 232 3.98 20.82 11.32
N ASP A 233 2.91 20.58 10.56
CA ASP A 233 2.82 19.54 9.55
C ASP A 233 3.79 19.82 8.39
N VAL A 234 3.88 21.07 7.92
CA VAL A 234 4.87 21.53 6.91
C VAL A 234 6.30 21.18 7.37
N ARG A 235 6.66 21.57 8.60
CA ARG A 235 7.99 21.31 9.18
C ARG A 235 8.26 19.81 9.36
N LEU A 236 7.28 19.04 9.81
CA LEU A 236 7.40 17.59 9.99
C LEU A 236 7.57 16.87 8.65
N THR A 237 6.85 17.29 7.62
CA THR A 237 6.97 16.78 6.24
C THR A 237 8.38 17.01 5.70
N GLY A 238 8.92 18.23 5.84
CA GLY A 238 10.29 18.56 5.47
C GLY A 238 11.32 17.66 6.19
N ARG A 239 11.21 17.50 7.51
CA ARG A 239 12.11 16.64 8.29
C ARG A 239 11.98 15.16 7.93
N LEU A 240 10.77 14.64 7.71
CA LEU A 240 10.52 13.27 7.27
C LEU A 240 11.12 13.01 5.88
N ALA A 241 10.96 13.95 4.95
CA ALA A 241 11.62 13.89 3.66
C ALA A 241 13.16 13.88 3.82
N ASP A 242 13.73 14.77 4.63
CA ASP A 242 15.17 14.78 4.90
C ASP A 242 15.68 13.47 5.51
N LEU A 243 14.89 12.83 6.37
CA LEU A 243 15.20 11.52 6.95
C LEU A 243 15.08 10.40 5.91
N TYR A 244 14.13 10.48 4.97
CA TYR A 244 13.96 9.54 3.86
C TYR A 244 15.17 9.57 2.93
N PHE A 245 15.59 10.75 2.47
CA PHE A 245 16.79 10.88 1.63
C PHE A 245 18.08 10.55 2.38
N ARG A 246 18.17 10.84 3.69
CA ARG A 246 19.30 10.38 4.53
C ARG A 246 19.32 8.86 4.68
N ALA A 247 18.17 8.19 4.77
CA ALA A 247 18.10 6.72 4.81
C ALA A 247 18.55 6.06 3.48
N MET A 248 18.38 6.74 2.35
CA MET A 248 18.92 6.28 1.06
C MET A 248 20.43 6.58 0.89
N ALA A 249 21.01 7.52 1.63
CA ALA A 249 22.42 7.91 1.44
C ALA A 249 23.44 6.77 1.62
N PRO A 250 23.27 5.77 2.51
CA PRO A 250 24.10 4.58 2.54
C PRO A 250 24.01 3.71 1.27
N LEU A 251 22.89 3.70 0.55
CA LEU A 251 22.77 2.97 -0.73
C LEU A 251 23.69 3.56 -1.82
N ARG A 252 24.15 4.81 -1.66
CA ARG A 252 25.20 5.43 -2.48
C ARG A 252 26.56 4.70 -2.36
N THR A 253 26.78 3.91 -1.30
CA THR A 253 28.08 3.30 -0.99
C THR A 253 28.38 2.04 -1.83
N GLY A 254 28.63 2.21 -3.13
CA GLY A 254 29.23 1.11 -3.90
C GLY A 254 29.51 1.30 -5.39
N SER A 255 28.58 1.85 -6.18
CA SER A 255 28.56 1.47 -7.60
C SER A 255 28.00 2.48 -8.62
N TYR A 256 28.00 3.78 -8.34
CA TYR A 256 28.08 4.73 -9.45
C TYR A 256 29.55 5.00 -9.74
N ALA A 257 30.15 6.09 -9.21
CA ALA A 257 31.56 6.42 -9.44
C ALA A 257 32.56 5.24 -9.28
N ARG A 258 32.36 4.36 -8.28
CA ARG A 258 33.25 3.20 -8.06
C ARG A 258 33.07 2.03 -9.05
N HIS A 259 31.86 1.76 -9.55
CA HIS A 259 31.68 0.71 -10.58
C HIS A 259 31.85 1.25 -12.00
N TYR A 260 31.40 2.48 -12.29
CA TYR A 260 31.67 3.14 -13.57
C TYR A 260 33.18 3.27 -13.81
N GLY A 261 33.94 3.63 -12.76
CA GLY A 261 35.41 3.62 -12.80
C GLY A 261 36.06 2.22 -12.82
N SER A 262 35.36 1.15 -12.40
CA SER A 262 35.90 -0.23 -12.47
C SER A 262 35.56 -0.97 -13.76
N TYR A 263 34.53 -0.53 -14.51
CA TYR A 263 34.16 -1.10 -15.81
C TYR A 263 35.12 -0.71 -16.93
N VAL A 264 35.94 0.32 -16.73
CA VAL A 264 37.00 0.72 -17.67
C VAL A 264 38.36 0.78 -16.97
N PRO A 265 38.98 -0.37 -16.63
CA PRO A 265 40.36 -0.39 -16.14
C PRO A 265 41.28 0.21 -17.22
N ASN A 266 41.94 1.32 -16.88
CA ASN A 266 42.90 2.03 -17.72
C ASN A 266 42.36 2.70 -19.01
N GLY A 267 41.06 3.04 -19.07
CA GLY A 267 40.50 3.87 -20.15
C GLY A 267 39.81 5.14 -19.64
N PRO A 268 39.42 6.05 -20.54
CA PRO A 268 38.68 7.25 -20.14
C PRO A 268 37.34 6.87 -19.51
N THR A 269 36.98 7.52 -18.41
CA THR A 269 35.67 7.33 -17.77
C THR A 269 34.57 7.60 -18.79
N PRO A 270 33.62 6.66 -19.03
CA PRO A 270 32.54 6.91 -19.97
C PRO A 270 31.67 8.08 -19.46
N PRO A 271 30.98 8.81 -20.36
CA PRO A 271 29.99 9.79 -19.92
C PRO A 271 28.85 9.09 -19.16
N PRO A 272 28.23 9.74 -18.17
CA PRO A 272 27.08 9.17 -17.47
C PRO A 272 25.91 8.97 -18.44
N PRO A 273 25.04 7.95 -18.26
CA PRO A 273 23.91 7.72 -19.16
C PRO A 273 23.00 8.94 -19.24
N VAL A 274 22.42 9.16 -20.41
CA VAL A 274 21.32 10.12 -20.57
C VAL A 274 20.09 9.51 -19.89
N PHE A 275 19.53 10.21 -18.91
CA PHE A 275 18.26 9.81 -18.28
C PHE A 275 17.12 10.65 -18.83
N VAL A 276 15.99 10.03 -19.12
CA VAL A 276 14.73 10.71 -19.44
C VAL A 276 13.70 10.34 -18.40
N TYR A 277 12.92 11.30 -17.93
CA TYR A 277 11.96 11.08 -16.84
C TYR A 277 10.56 11.60 -17.17
N THR A 278 9.54 10.82 -16.81
CA THR A 278 8.14 11.24 -16.77
C THR A 278 7.49 10.84 -15.44
N ALA A 279 6.73 11.77 -14.85
CA ALA A 279 5.89 11.48 -13.70
C ALA A 279 4.47 11.04 -14.09
N MET A 280 4.14 11.00 -15.38
CA MET A 280 2.78 10.73 -15.88
C MET A 280 1.69 11.65 -15.28
N HIS A 281 2.01 12.94 -15.17
CA HIS A 281 1.24 13.96 -14.43
C HIS A 281 1.15 13.69 -12.92
N GLY A 282 2.07 12.92 -12.38
CA GLY A 282 2.16 12.52 -10.98
C GLY A 282 3.02 13.40 -10.10
N VAL A 283 3.10 13.01 -8.83
CA VAL A 283 3.85 13.71 -7.78
C VAL A 283 5.36 13.45 -7.82
N GLY A 284 5.82 12.50 -8.65
CA GLY A 284 7.17 11.94 -8.58
C GLY A 284 8.33 12.89 -8.92
N ALA A 285 8.16 13.83 -9.85
CA ALA A 285 9.26 14.63 -10.42
C ALA A 285 10.18 15.33 -9.39
N PRO A 286 9.68 16.15 -8.44
CA PRO A 286 10.56 16.80 -7.45
C PRO A 286 11.27 15.79 -6.53
N TRP A 287 10.67 14.63 -6.27
CA TRP A 287 11.22 13.57 -5.43
C TRP A 287 12.30 12.78 -6.17
N THR A 288 12.08 12.43 -7.43
CA THR A 288 13.07 11.79 -8.31
C THR A 288 14.26 12.72 -8.56
N ALA A 289 14.03 14.01 -8.82
CA ALA A 289 15.10 15.01 -8.93
C ALA A 289 15.95 15.09 -7.64
N ARG A 290 15.30 14.96 -6.47
CA ARG A 290 15.99 14.92 -5.18
C ARG A 290 16.74 13.60 -4.94
N SER A 291 16.23 12.46 -5.42
CA SER A 291 16.95 11.18 -5.43
C SER A 291 18.22 11.28 -6.29
N PHE A 292 18.12 11.80 -7.51
CA PHE A 292 19.26 12.01 -8.40
C PHE A 292 20.36 12.86 -7.73
N ARG A 293 20.00 13.97 -7.08
CA ARG A 293 20.93 14.78 -6.28
C ARG A 293 21.55 14.00 -5.11
N ALA A 294 20.76 13.21 -4.36
CA ALA A 294 21.26 12.42 -3.23
C ALA A 294 22.27 11.34 -3.65
N PHE A 295 22.10 10.74 -4.83
CA PHE A 295 23.01 9.75 -5.41
C PHE A 295 24.18 10.36 -6.19
N GLY A 296 24.16 11.67 -6.48
CA GLY A 296 25.20 12.35 -7.26
C GLY A 296 25.11 12.09 -8.77
N LEU A 297 23.91 11.80 -9.28
CA LEU A 297 23.63 11.61 -10.71
C LEU A 297 23.44 12.97 -11.41
N PRO A 298 23.77 13.08 -12.72
CA PRO A 298 23.43 14.27 -13.51
C PRO A 298 21.91 14.42 -13.64
N PRO A 299 21.36 15.64 -13.80
CA PRO A 299 19.93 15.83 -14.04
C PRO A 299 19.41 15.00 -15.22
N PHE A 300 18.22 14.44 -15.08
CA PHE A 300 17.49 13.83 -16.20
C PHE A 300 16.87 14.90 -17.11
N ALA A 301 16.65 14.53 -18.37
CA ALA A 301 15.78 15.28 -19.26
C ALA A 301 14.31 14.99 -18.91
N GLU A 302 13.62 15.99 -18.38
CA GLU A 302 12.18 15.92 -18.15
C GLU A 302 11.40 15.77 -19.46
N VAL A 303 10.27 15.06 -19.40
CA VAL A 303 9.16 15.16 -20.35
C VAL A 303 8.26 16.32 -19.88
N PRO A 304 8.37 17.53 -20.45
CA PRO A 304 7.77 18.72 -19.83
C PRO A 304 6.24 18.64 -19.74
N SER A 305 5.61 17.98 -20.72
CA SER A 305 4.17 17.74 -20.78
C SER A 305 3.64 16.68 -19.80
N GLN A 306 4.45 16.14 -18.89
CA GLN A 306 4.04 15.08 -17.93
C GLN A 306 4.76 15.13 -16.57
N CYS A 307 5.67 16.08 -16.31
CA CYS A 307 6.40 16.16 -15.04
C CYS A 307 5.71 17.02 -13.97
N ALA A 308 4.82 17.94 -14.36
CA ALA A 308 3.99 18.69 -13.43
C ALA A 308 2.75 17.86 -13.03
N PRO A 309 2.31 17.88 -11.76
CA PRO A 309 1.05 17.24 -11.37
C PRO A 309 -0.17 17.87 -12.05
N ASP A 310 -1.00 17.08 -12.71
CA ASP A 310 -2.24 17.51 -13.36
C ASP A 310 -3.38 16.50 -13.09
N PRO A 311 -4.46 16.88 -12.38
CA PRO A 311 -5.55 15.97 -12.05
C PRO A 311 -6.41 15.56 -13.26
N ALA A 312 -6.27 16.22 -14.42
CA ALA A 312 -6.96 15.85 -15.65
C ALA A 312 -6.21 14.79 -16.48
N PHE A 313 -4.95 14.48 -16.14
CA PHE A 313 -4.08 13.53 -16.84
C PHE A 313 -4.10 13.67 -18.38
N PRO A 314 -3.98 14.89 -18.95
CA PRO A 314 -4.40 15.23 -20.32
C PRO A 314 -3.66 14.52 -21.46
N THR A 315 -2.62 13.73 -21.15
CA THR A 315 -1.85 12.97 -22.14
C THR A 315 -1.80 11.46 -21.91
N VAL A 316 -2.37 10.97 -20.81
CA VAL A 316 -2.35 9.55 -20.40
C VAL A 316 -3.64 9.24 -19.62
N PRO A 317 -4.73 8.85 -20.30
CA PRO A 317 -6.03 8.62 -19.65
C PRO A 317 -6.01 7.48 -18.62
N PHE A 318 -5.02 6.59 -18.72
CA PHE A 318 -4.68 5.58 -17.73
C PHE A 318 -3.18 5.67 -17.44
N PRO A 319 -2.75 6.40 -16.39
CA PRO A 319 -1.33 6.69 -16.11
C PRO A 319 -0.62 5.52 -15.43
N ASN A 320 -0.74 4.30 -15.98
CA ASN A 320 0.06 3.15 -15.57
C ASN A 320 1.28 3.03 -16.50
N PRO A 321 2.53 3.11 -16.01
CA PRO A 321 3.72 3.18 -16.86
C PRO A 321 4.05 1.86 -17.59
N GLU A 322 3.33 0.78 -17.30
CA GLU A 322 3.42 -0.52 -17.99
C GLU A 322 2.46 -0.63 -19.21
N GLU A 323 1.54 0.33 -19.43
CA GLU A 323 0.63 0.25 -20.57
C GLU A 323 1.32 0.58 -21.90
N ARG A 324 0.79 -0.05 -22.97
CA ARG A 324 1.14 0.30 -24.33
C ARG A 324 0.80 1.78 -24.59
N GLY A 325 1.79 2.54 -25.06
CA GLY A 325 1.66 3.97 -25.37
C GLY A 325 1.98 4.91 -24.21
N ALA A 326 2.06 4.42 -22.97
CA ALA A 326 2.32 5.28 -21.81
C ALA A 326 3.70 5.95 -21.86
N LEU A 327 4.70 5.26 -22.42
CA LEU A 327 6.07 5.75 -22.57
C LEU A 327 6.32 6.58 -23.85
N ASP A 328 5.37 6.71 -24.78
CA ASP A 328 5.61 7.30 -26.10
C ASP A 328 6.20 8.71 -26.04
N ARG A 329 5.76 9.55 -25.09
CA ARG A 329 6.30 10.90 -24.87
C ARG A 329 7.72 10.89 -24.29
N ALA A 330 8.06 9.89 -23.48
CA ALA A 330 9.41 9.70 -22.97
C ALA A 330 10.36 9.16 -24.05
N ILE A 331 9.88 8.27 -24.94
CA ILE A 331 10.62 7.80 -26.12
C ILE A 331 10.88 8.96 -27.08
N ALA A 332 9.86 9.78 -27.38
CA ALA A 332 10.02 10.97 -28.21
C ALA A 332 11.04 11.96 -27.60
N ARG A 333 11.01 12.16 -26.28
CA ARG A 333 11.99 12.98 -25.56
C ARG A 333 13.40 12.38 -25.57
N ALA A 334 13.55 11.06 -25.49
CA ALA A 334 14.83 10.38 -25.64
C ALA A 334 15.42 10.56 -27.04
N ARG A 335 14.60 10.41 -28.09
CA ARG A 335 14.97 10.69 -29.49
C ARG A 335 15.42 12.15 -29.67
N GLU A 336 14.68 13.10 -29.11
CA GLU A 336 15.02 14.53 -29.16
C GLU A 336 16.36 14.82 -28.48
N VAL A 337 16.56 14.35 -27.25
CA VAL A 337 17.76 14.65 -26.44
C VAL A 337 19.03 14.02 -27.05
N LEU A 338 18.92 12.80 -27.58
CA LEU A 338 20.04 12.15 -28.27
C LEU A 338 20.29 12.76 -29.66
N GLY A 339 19.26 13.16 -30.40
CA GLY A 339 19.39 13.77 -31.72
C GLY A 339 19.94 15.19 -31.72
N ASN A 340 19.64 15.99 -30.68
CA ASN A 340 19.94 17.44 -30.66
C ASN A 340 21.28 17.83 -30.04
N GLY A 341 22.04 16.91 -29.40
CA GLY A 341 23.32 17.31 -28.80
C GLY A 341 23.91 16.44 -27.71
N ALA A 342 23.37 15.26 -27.39
CA ALA A 342 24.20 14.25 -26.76
C ALA A 342 25.38 13.97 -27.71
N SER A 343 26.62 14.03 -27.20
CA SER A 343 27.85 13.81 -27.97
C SER A 343 27.69 12.60 -28.91
N ARG A 344 28.33 12.61 -30.10
CA ARG A 344 28.32 11.45 -31.05
C ARG A 344 28.73 10.10 -30.41
N SER A 345 29.28 10.13 -29.19
CA SER A 345 29.59 8.98 -28.34
C SER A 345 28.43 8.43 -27.48
N GLN A 346 27.27 9.10 -27.39
CA GLN A 346 26.11 8.69 -26.60
C GLN A 346 24.94 8.31 -27.52
N THR A 347 24.71 7.01 -27.64
CA THR A 347 23.67 6.44 -28.52
C THR A 347 22.47 5.88 -27.76
N HIS A 348 22.49 5.90 -26.43
CA HIS A 348 21.47 5.27 -25.57
C HIS A 348 20.98 6.21 -24.47
N ALA A 349 19.69 6.09 -24.13
CA ALA A 349 19.08 6.78 -23.00
C ALA A 349 18.27 5.81 -22.12
N VAL A 350 18.30 6.02 -20.81
CA VAL A 350 17.49 5.30 -19.83
C VAL A 350 16.24 6.11 -19.53
N ILE A 351 15.10 5.60 -19.96
CA ILE A 351 13.77 6.14 -19.65
C ILE A 351 13.33 5.59 -18.29
N LEU A 352 12.90 6.49 -17.42
CA LEU A 352 12.32 6.20 -16.11
C LEU A 352 10.92 6.79 -16.04
N ALA A 353 9.94 6.00 -15.60
CA ALA A 353 8.57 6.46 -15.44
C ALA A 353 7.96 6.01 -14.12
N ASN A 354 7.27 6.93 -13.43
CA ASN A 354 6.43 6.62 -12.27
C ASN A 354 4.95 6.73 -12.61
N ASP A 355 4.12 6.02 -11.86
CA ASP A 355 2.67 6.27 -11.80
C ASP A 355 2.37 7.50 -10.91
N PRO A 356 1.10 8.00 -10.87
CA PRO A 356 0.79 9.30 -10.29
C PRO A 356 1.20 9.53 -8.84
N ASP A 357 1.21 8.49 -8.01
CA ASP A 357 1.61 8.53 -6.61
C ASP A 357 3.02 7.95 -6.36
N ALA A 358 3.71 7.55 -7.43
CA ALA A 358 5.10 7.10 -7.45
C ALA A 358 5.42 5.94 -6.50
N ASP A 359 4.56 4.92 -6.45
CA ASP A 359 4.92 3.60 -5.91
C ASP A 359 5.33 2.58 -6.99
N ARG A 360 5.06 2.86 -8.27
CA ARG A 360 5.52 2.05 -9.41
C ARG A 360 6.71 2.69 -10.13
N LEU A 361 7.52 1.86 -10.76
CA LEU A 361 8.62 2.26 -11.64
C LEU A 361 8.64 1.38 -12.89
N ALA A 362 8.50 1.98 -14.07
CA ALA A 362 8.93 1.37 -15.32
C ALA A 362 10.31 1.90 -15.72
N VAL A 363 11.09 1.04 -16.35
CA VAL A 363 12.40 1.35 -16.91
C VAL A 363 12.42 0.88 -18.36
N ALA A 364 12.96 1.70 -19.25
CA ALA A 364 13.24 1.30 -20.63
C ALA A 364 14.58 1.84 -21.10
N GLU A 365 15.23 1.12 -22.01
CA GLU A 365 16.38 1.60 -22.76
C GLU A 365 15.91 2.03 -24.15
N TYR A 366 16.35 3.21 -24.60
CA TYR A 366 16.15 3.69 -25.96
C TYR A 366 17.50 3.78 -26.68
N SER A 367 17.61 3.12 -27.84
CA SER A 367 18.77 3.16 -28.74
C SER A 367 18.48 4.09 -29.91
N ALA A 368 19.23 5.18 -30.02
CA ALA A 368 19.16 6.11 -31.16
C ALA A 368 19.78 5.55 -32.45
N ALA A 369 20.64 4.52 -32.35
CA ALA A 369 21.25 3.88 -33.52
C ALA A 369 20.27 2.95 -34.25
N GLU A 370 19.36 2.33 -33.50
CA GLU A 370 18.35 1.39 -34.00
C GLU A 370 16.94 2.01 -34.06
N ASP A 371 16.77 3.22 -33.51
CA ASP A 371 15.49 3.88 -33.21
C ASP A 371 14.51 2.99 -32.40
N GLN A 372 15.07 2.10 -31.58
CA GLN A 372 14.35 1.05 -30.86
C GLN A 372 14.27 1.33 -29.35
N THR A 373 13.14 0.99 -28.74
CA THR A 373 12.96 0.99 -27.29
C THR A 373 12.82 -0.44 -26.77
N THR A 374 13.59 -0.78 -25.73
CA THR A 374 13.48 -2.03 -24.97
C THR A 374 12.98 -1.71 -23.57
N ALA A 375 11.69 -1.96 -23.32
CA ALA A 375 11.10 -1.83 -21.98
C ALA A 375 11.39 -3.07 -21.13
N PHE A 376 11.80 -2.87 -19.88
CA PHE A 376 12.05 -3.96 -18.94
C PHE A 376 10.76 -4.32 -18.18
N THR A 377 10.48 -5.61 -18.02
CA THR A 377 9.38 -6.06 -17.17
C THR A 377 9.70 -5.86 -15.68
N GLY A 378 8.66 -5.79 -14.83
CA GLY A 378 8.84 -5.72 -13.38
C GLY A 378 9.72 -6.85 -12.82
N ASP A 379 9.62 -8.08 -13.37
CA ASP A 379 10.49 -9.20 -13.01
C ASP A 379 11.95 -8.95 -13.39
N GLN A 380 12.22 -8.43 -14.59
CA GLN A 380 13.57 -8.10 -15.03
C GLN A 380 14.19 -7.01 -14.16
N ILE A 381 13.44 -5.94 -13.85
CA ILE A 381 13.85 -4.87 -12.94
C ILE A 381 14.14 -5.45 -11.55
N GLY A 382 13.24 -6.30 -11.02
CA GLY A 382 13.40 -6.97 -9.72
C GLY A 382 14.65 -7.85 -9.64
N VAL A 383 14.93 -8.65 -10.69
CA VAL A 383 16.14 -9.48 -10.78
C VAL A 383 17.40 -8.62 -10.84
N LEU A 384 17.40 -7.54 -11.62
CA LEU A 384 18.55 -6.61 -11.71
C LEU A 384 18.84 -5.94 -10.36
N LEU A 385 17.80 -5.43 -9.68
CA LEU A 385 17.92 -4.81 -8.35
C LEU A 385 18.37 -5.82 -7.29
N GLY A 386 17.79 -7.03 -7.26
CA GLY A 386 18.16 -8.10 -6.33
C GLY A 386 19.61 -8.57 -6.51
N HIS A 387 20.03 -8.76 -7.76
CA HIS A 387 21.42 -9.10 -8.09
C HIS A 387 22.39 -7.97 -7.69
N TRP A 388 22.02 -6.71 -7.94
CA TRP A 388 22.82 -5.55 -7.56
C TRP A 388 22.98 -5.43 -6.03
N LEU A 389 21.90 -5.57 -5.26
CA LEU A 389 21.91 -5.54 -3.80
C LEU A 389 22.81 -6.67 -3.25
N TRP A 390 22.62 -7.90 -3.71
CA TRP A 390 23.39 -9.08 -3.29
C TRP A 390 24.89 -8.94 -3.56
N THR A 391 25.26 -8.52 -4.77
CA THR A 391 26.66 -8.35 -5.16
C THR A 391 27.32 -7.17 -4.46
N THR A 392 26.60 -6.07 -4.26
CA THR A 392 27.10 -4.88 -3.55
C THR A 392 27.29 -5.16 -2.06
N GLN A 393 26.33 -5.83 -1.42
CA GLN A 393 26.42 -6.26 -0.02
C GLN A 393 27.64 -7.17 0.21
N LYS A 394 27.85 -8.17 -0.68
CA LYS A 394 29.04 -9.05 -0.63
C LYS A 394 30.36 -8.32 -0.82
N LYS A 395 30.44 -7.39 -1.80
CA LYS A 395 31.70 -6.69 -2.14
C LYS A 395 32.11 -5.66 -1.09
N ASN A 396 31.16 -4.91 -0.54
CA ASN A 396 31.46 -3.75 0.31
C ASN A 396 31.39 -4.07 1.82
N ASN A 397 31.12 -5.33 2.19
CA ASN A 397 30.87 -5.76 3.57
C ASN A 397 29.93 -4.80 4.31
N LEU A 398 28.87 -4.34 3.61
CA LEU A 398 27.94 -3.36 4.15
C LEU A 398 27.30 -3.92 5.42
N PRO A 399 26.93 -3.05 6.39
CA PRO A 399 26.13 -3.47 7.52
C PRO A 399 24.97 -4.30 7.02
N ASP A 400 24.76 -5.46 7.63
CA ASP A 400 23.62 -6.32 7.33
C ASP A 400 22.37 -5.44 7.26
N PRO A 401 21.54 -5.51 6.21
CA PRO A 401 20.45 -4.57 6.04
C PRO A 401 19.34 -4.69 7.12
N ARG A 402 19.45 -5.62 8.07
CA ARG A 402 18.59 -5.74 9.26
C ARG A 402 18.12 -4.42 9.92
N PRO A 403 18.90 -3.31 10.04
CA PRO A 403 18.39 -2.04 10.56
C PRO A 403 17.27 -1.39 9.74
N TRP A 404 17.15 -1.71 8.45
CA TRP A 404 16.24 -1.04 7.51
C TRP A 404 14.92 -1.79 7.29
N TRP A 405 14.93 -3.13 7.45
CA TRP A 405 13.79 -4.00 7.11
C TRP A 405 13.51 -5.11 8.12
N SER A 406 14.29 -5.26 9.21
CA SER A 406 13.78 -6.01 10.35
C SER A 406 12.46 -5.33 10.75
N PRO A 407 11.32 -6.06 10.84
CA PRO A 407 10.07 -5.45 11.25
C PRO A 407 10.30 -4.87 12.65
N TRP A 408 10.39 -3.54 12.70
CA TRP A 408 10.82 -2.71 13.84
C TRP A 408 10.35 -3.36 15.13
N SER A 409 11.27 -4.05 15.82
CA SER A 409 10.93 -5.16 16.72
C SER A 409 9.75 -4.76 17.59
N PRO A 410 8.54 -5.29 17.32
CA PRO A 410 7.35 -4.75 17.94
C PRO A 410 7.55 -4.91 19.45
N PRO A 411 7.48 -3.83 20.26
CA PRO A 411 7.57 -3.95 21.71
C PRO A 411 6.63 -5.06 22.11
N ALA A 412 7.22 -6.08 22.75
CA ALA A 412 6.71 -7.44 22.75
C ALA A 412 5.22 -7.42 23.10
N CYS A 413 4.39 -8.05 22.27
CA CYS A 413 2.96 -8.10 22.52
C CYS A 413 2.73 -8.70 23.91
N CYS A 414 2.35 -7.87 24.89
CA CYS A 414 1.91 -8.35 26.18
C CYS A 414 0.76 -9.34 25.93
N PRO A 415 0.92 -10.63 26.29
CA PRO A 415 -0.16 -11.58 26.10
C PRO A 415 -1.35 -11.13 26.96
N PRO A 416 -2.60 -11.29 26.47
CA PRO A 416 -3.78 -10.89 27.23
C PRO A 416 -3.83 -11.67 28.56
N SER A 417 -3.64 -10.94 29.65
CA SER A 417 -3.90 -11.31 31.05
C SER A 417 -3.72 -12.80 31.40
N ALA A 418 -2.46 -13.22 31.55
CA ALA A 418 -2.18 -14.37 32.42
C ALA A 418 -2.71 -14.06 33.84
N ARG A 419 -3.65 -14.88 34.33
CA ARG A 419 -4.14 -14.79 35.72
C ARG A 419 -2.95 -14.81 36.69
N PRO A 420 -2.96 -14.03 37.79
CA PRO A 420 -1.86 -14.03 38.74
C PRO A 420 -1.66 -15.44 39.30
N ARG A 421 -0.49 -16.03 39.02
CA ARG A 421 -0.05 -17.24 39.72
C ARG A 421 0.19 -16.87 41.18
N ALA A 422 -0.37 -17.64 42.10
CA ALA A 422 -0.08 -17.48 43.52
C ALA A 422 1.43 -17.61 43.77
N SER A 423 1.99 -16.67 44.52
CA SER A 423 3.34 -16.77 45.06
C SER A 423 3.41 -17.89 46.10
N PRO A 424 4.48 -18.71 46.13
CA PRO A 424 4.67 -19.70 47.16
C PRO A 424 4.95 -19.03 48.51
N SER A 425 4.48 -19.66 49.58
CA SER A 425 4.47 -19.12 50.94
C SER A 425 5.86 -18.84 51.51
N THR A 426 6.06 -17.64 52.03
CA THR A 426 7.06 -17.37 53.07
C THR A 426 6.42 -17.57 54.45
N ARG A 427 7.11 -18.32 55.33
CA ARG A 427 6.70 -18.49 56.74
C ARG A 427 6.84 -17.16 57.50
N PRO A 428 5.88 -16.78 58.35
CA PRO A 428 6.07 -15.67 59.28
C PRO A 428 6.90 -16.10 60.52
N PRO A 429 7.63 -15.17 61.18
CA PRO A 429 8.18 -15.41 62.49
C PRO A 429 7.06 -15.37 63.57
N ARG A 430 7.30 -16.05 64.70
CA ARG A 430 6.39 -16.03 65.86
C ARG A 430 6.41 -14.67 66.57
N ALA A 431 5.24 -14.17 66.94
CA ALA A 431 5.04 -13.24 68.04
C ALA A 431 3.76 -13.63 68.82
N SER A 432 3.66 -13.17 70.06
CA SER A 432 2.79 -13.70 71.12
C SER A 432 1.33 -13.22 71.13
N ASN A 433 0.50 -13.97 71.87
CA ASN A 433 -0.79 -13.58 72.47
C ASN A 433 -0.86 -12.08 72.88
N THR A 434 -2.01 -11.37 72.89
CA THR A 434 -3.34 -11.72 73.46
C THR A 434 -4.51 -10.90 72.87
N SER A 435 -5.75 -11.34 73.19
CA SER A 435 -7.02 -10.59 73.27
C SER A 435 -7.74 -10.08 71.99
N ALA A 436 -9.00 -10.50 71.87
CA ALA A 436 -10.09 -9.98 71.01
C ALA A 436 -10.96 -8.96 71.84
N PRO A 437 -12.14 -8.41 71.40
CA PRO A 437 -13.02 -8.83 70.29
C PRO A 437 -13.75 -7.74 69.46
N ALA A 438 -14.54 -8.22 68.47
CA ALA A 438 -15.73 -7.59 67.85
C ALA A 438 -15.54 -6.32 66.95
N ALA A 439 -16.36 -6.06 65.92
CA ALA A 439 -17.29 -6.86 65.11
C ALA A 439 -17.71 -6.03 63.86
N TRP A 440 -18.22 -6.67 62.79
CA TRP A 440 -19.46 -6.31 62.03
C TRP A 440 -19.60 -7.13 60.71
N SER A 441 -20.85 -7.36 60.29
CA SER A 441 -21.32 -8.27 59.22
C SER A 441 -21.27 -7.67 57.80
N CYS A 442 -21.09 -8.45 56.71
CA CYS A 442 -22.13 -9.14 55.89
C CYS A 442 -23.27 -8.20 55.43
N GLU A 443 -23.66 -8.12 54.15
CA GLU A 443 -24.14 -9.22 53.30
C GLU A 443 -23.64 -9.24 51.83
N ARG A 444 -23.74 -10.42 51.20
CA ARG A 444 -23.79 -10.63 49.73
C ARG A 444 -25.08 -11.39 49.41
N ARG A 445 -25.72 -11.10 48.27
CA ARG A 445 -26.83 -11.91 47.74
C ARG A 445 -26.40 -12.63 46.47
N GLU A 446 -26.66 -13.94 46.44
CA GLU A 446 -26.54 -14.79 45.25
C GLU A 446 -27.87 -14.82 44.49
N ALA A 447 -27.80 -15.11 43.19
CA ALA A 447 -28.94 -15.56 42.40
C ALA A 447 -28.47 -16.62 41.40
N ALA A 448 -29.01 -17.83 41.52
CA ALA A 448 -28.74 -18.94 40.61
C ALA A 448 -30.05 -19.41 39.98
N CYS A 449 -30.04 -19.68 38.67
CA CYS A 449 -31.14 -20.33 37.97
C CYS A 449 -30.62 -21.49 37.11
N CYS A 450 -31.21 -22.67 37.31
CA CYS A 450 -30.88 -23.90 36.61
C CYS A 450 -31.65 -24.04 35.29
N PHE A 451 -31.14 -24.84 34.35
CA PHE A 451 -31.90 -25.42 33.24
C PHE A 451 -31.63 -26.94 33.15
N PRO A 452 -32.65 -27.80 32.89
CA PRO A 452 -32.51 -29.25 32.97
C PRO A 452 -32.19 -29.94 31.63
N ARG A 453 -31.65 -31.17 31.71
CA ARG A 453 -31.44 -32.08 30.56
C ARG A 453 -32.62 -33.04 30.37
N ARG A 454 -33.03 -33.32 29.11
CA ARG A 454 -33.53 -34.63 28.63
C ARG A 454 -33.13 -34.87 27.16
N ARG A 455 -33.18 -36.14 26.73
CA ARG A 455 -32.79 -36.80 25.44
C ARG A 455 -33.93 -37.81 25.08
N PRO A 456 -33.88 -38.68 24.04
CA PRO A 456 -33.26 -38.67 22.68
C PRO A 456 -34.23 -39.18 21.54
N TRP A 457 -33.66 -39.73 20.44
CA TRP A 457 -34.21 -40.43 19.22
C TRP A 457 -34.42 -39.47 18.02
N GLY A 458 -33.88 -39.63 16.78
CA GLY A 458 -33.00 -40.58 16.06
C GLY A 458 -32.55 -39.89 14.73
N THR A 459 -32.03 -40.49 13.64
CA THR A 459 -31.43 -41.83 13.35
C THR A 459 -30.82 -41.82 11.91
N ALA A 460 -29.72 -42.56 11.66
CA ALA A 460 -29.04 -42.81 10.35
C ALA A 460 -28.34 -41.62 9.64
N ALA A 461 -27.23 -41.79 8.90
CA ALA A 461 -26.57 -43.02 8.41
C ALA A 461 -25.02 -43.00 8.55
N GLU A 462 -24.41 -44.19 8.60
CA GLU A 462 -22.95 -44.42 8.63
C GLU A 462 -22.41 -44.94 7.29
N THR A 463 -21.15 -44.67 6.99
CA THR A 463 -20.24 -45.56 6.22
C THR A 463 -18.81 -45.04 6.43
N SER A 464 -18.08 -45.56 7.42
CA SER A 464 -17.29 -46.80 7.44
C SER A 464 -15.81 -46.57 7.12
N CYS A 465 -14.93 -47.00 8.02
CA CYS A 465 -13.47 -46.88 7.92
C CYS A 465 -12.84 -48.25 7.66
N ARG A 466 -11.80 -48.37 6.83
CA ARG A 466 -10.90 -49.54 6.84
C ARG A 466 -9.50 -49.33 6.22
N THR A 467 -8.50 -49.57 7.07
CA THR A 467 -7.21 -50.26 6.82
C THR A 467 -6.08 -49.63 5.96
N ARG A 468 -4.85 -49.85 6.47
CA ARG A 468 -3.54 -49.53 5.86
C ARG A 468 -3.08 -50.65 4.90
N THR A 469 -2.30 -50.28 3.88
CA THR A 469 -1.23 -51.12 3.29
C THR A 469 -0.14 -50.24 2.65
N ALA A 470 1.04 -50.80 2.42
CA ALA A 470 2.29 -50.06 2.17
C ALA A 470 2.52 -49.61 0.71
N CYS A 471 3.37 -48.59 0.53
CA CYS A 471 3.89 -48.17 -0.77
C CYS A 471 5.18 -48.93 -1.16
N PRO A 472 5.39 -49.29 -2.44
CA PRO A 472 6.68 -49.74 -2.97
C PRO A 472 7.61 -48.54 -3.30
N PRO A 473 8.93 -48.77 -3.46
CA PRO A 473 9.90 -47.70 -3.77
C PRO A 473 9.86 -47.26 -5.26
N PRO A 474 10.35 -46.05 -5.58
CA PRO A 474 10.39 -45.54 -6.95
C PRO A 474 11.54 -46.12 -7.79
N PRO A 475 11.42 -46.14 -9.14
CA PRO A 475 12.43 -46.67 -10.03
C PRO A 475 13.64 -45.72 -10.25
N SER A 476 14.75 -46.31 -10.69
CA SER A 476 16.02 -45.64 -10.99
C SER A 476 16.00 -44.84 -12.30
N TRP A 477 16.78 -43.74 -12.33
CA TRP A 477 17.00 -42.90 -13.52
C TRP A 477 18.14 -43.47 -14.39
N PRO A 478 18.03 -43.45 -15.73
CA PRO A 478 19.13 -43.82 -16.63
C PRO A 478 20.05 -42.61 -16.95
N ASN A 479 21.33 -42.90 -17.15
CA ASN A 479 22.37 -41.92 -17.50
C ASN A 479 22.26 -41.40 -18.94
N TRP A 480 22.61 -40.14 -19.15
CA TRP A 480 22.86 -39.56 -20.48
C TRP A 480 24.33 -39.73 -20.90
N PRO A 481 24.62 -40.22 -22.12
CA PRO A 481 25.96 -40.13 -22.69
C PRO A 481 26.19 -38.79 -23.41
N ARG A 482 27.43 -38.29 -23.36
CA ARG A 482 27.91 -37.20 -24.23
C ARG A 482 28.40 -37.76 -25.55
N THR A 483 28.04 -37.13 -26.67
CA THR A 483 28.83 -37.18 -27.91
C THR A 483 28.78 -35.85 -28.64
N SER A 484 29.87 -35.51 -29.32
CA SER A 484 30.08 -34.30 -30.11
C SER A 484 30.35 -34.65 -31.56
N THR A 485 29.77 -33.94 -32.52
CA THR A 485 30.30 -33.82 -33.89
C THR A 485 29.87 -32.50 -34.54
N ARG A 486 30.62 -32.12 -35.58
CA ARG A 486 30.58 -30.85 -36.32
C ARG A 486 30.29 -31.14 -37.81
N ARG A 487 30.03 -30.07 -38.60
CA ARG A 487 29.86 -30.00 -40.08
C ARG A 487 28.43 -30.22 -40.56
N GLU A 488 27.93 -29.67 -41.67
CA GLU A 488 28.25 -28.63 -42.68
C GLU A 488 26.96 -28.56 -43.55
N GLY A 489 26.66 -27.44 -44.24
CA GLY A 489 25.60 -27.38 -45.28
C GLY A 489 26.16 -27.61 -46.70
N PRO A 490 25.48 -27.22 -47.81
CA PRO A 490 24.17 -26.56 -47.93
C PRO A 490 23.30 -27.12 -49.12
N SER A 491 22.38 -26.30 -49.66
CA SER A 491 21.66 -26.36 -50.97
C SER A 491 20.21 -26.93 -51.03
N GLY A 492 19.35 -26.25 -51.82
CA GLY A 492 17.96 -26.61 -52.18
C GLY A 492 17.86 -27.03 -53.67
N PRO A 493 16.75 -26.80 -54.44
CA PRO A 493 15.56 -25.97 -54.17
C PRO A 493 14.17 -26.61 -54.53
N ASP A 494 13.11 -25.80 -54.38
CA ASP A 494 11.79 -25.75 -55.06
C ASP A 494 10.92 -27.01 -55.36
N CYS A 495 9.68 -26.97 -54.84
CA CYS A 495 8.42 -27.05 -55.62
C CYS A 495 7.17 -26.89 -54.73
N GLY A 496 6.18 -26.10 -55.17
CA GLY A 496 4.77 -26.14 -54.72
C GLY A 496 3.85 -26.27 -55.94
N PRO A 497 2.52 -26.04 -55.86
CA PRO A 497 1.66 -25.76 -54.70
C PRO A 497 0.46 -26.73 -54.57
N CYS A 498 -0.32 -26.69 -53.47
CA CYS A 498 -1.71 -27.18 -53.47
C CYS A 498 -2.58 -26.64 -52.31
N THR A 499 -3.61 -25.85 -52.69
CA THR A 499 -4.95 -25.67 -52.08
C THR A 499 -5.22 -25.89 -50.57
N THR A 500 -5.74 -24.83 -49.93
CA THR A 500 -6.55 -24.82 -48.69
C THR A 500 -8.01 -25.28 -48.97
N PRO A 501 -8.96 -25.35 -47.98
CA PRO A 501 -8.87 -25.11 -46.53
C PRO A 501 -9.48 -26.21 -45.63
N THR A 502 -9.25 -26.14 -44.31
CA THR A 502 -10.33 -26.20 -43.30
C THR A 502 -9.82 -25.85 -41.90
N GLU A 503 -10.56 -25.00 -41.20
CA GLU A 503 -10.33 -24.68 -39.79
C GLU A 503 -10.81 -25.82 -38.89
N ARG A 504 -10.07 -26.12 -37.81
CA ARG A 504 -10.64 -26.54 -36.54
C ARG A 504 -9.67 -26.29 -35.39
N SER A 505 -10.17 -25.59 -34.38
CA SER A 505 -9.46 -25.21 -33.18
C SER A 505 -9.26 -26.39 -32.23
N CYS A 506 -8.11 -26.41 -31.54
CA CYS A 506 -7.88 -27.24 -30.37
C CYS A 506 -7.07 -26.41 -29.34
N PRO A 507 -7.47 -26.32 -28.06
CA PRO A 507 -6.85 -25.41 -27.12
C PRO A 507 -5.53 -25.96 -26.56
N ALA A 508 -4.50 -25.10 -26.51
CA ALA A 508 -3.24 -25.43 -25.85
C ALA A 508 -3.43 -25.41 -24.32
N THR A 509 -3.25 -26.56 -23.67
CA THR A 509 -3.18 -26.69 -22.22
C THR A 509 -1.84 -26.17 -21.70
N GLY A 510 -1.85 -25.01 -21.05
CA GLY A 510 -0.68 -24.45 -20.40
C GLY A 510 -0.21 -25.31 -19.22
N ILE A 511 1.02 -25.85 -19.29
CA ILE A 511 1.65 -26.56 -18.19
C ILE A 511 2.30 -25.54 -17.24
N THR A 512 1.67 -25.33 -16.08
CA THR A 512 2.19 -24.44 -15.03
C THR A 512 3.26 -25.16 -14.20
N SER A 513 4.54 -24.90 -14.48
CA SER A 513 5.66 -25.46 -13.70
C SER A 513 5.81 -24.77 -12.34
N VAL A 514 5.23 -25.35 -11.29
CA VAL A 514 5.38 -24.89 -9.90
C VAL A 514 6.73 -25.32 -9.33
N ILE A 515 7.65 -24.38 -9.14
CA ILE A 515 8.93 -24.64 -8.47
C ILE A 515 8.73 -24.63 -6.94
N VAL A 516 8.68 -25.81 -6.34
CA VAL A 516 8.64 -25.98 -4.87
C VAL A 516 10.07 -26.01 -4.32
N LEU A 517 10.53 -24.89 -3.77
CA LEU A 517 11.79 -24.83 -3.02
C LEU A 517 11.65 -25.52 -1.65
N ARG A 518 12.09 -26.78 -1.56
CA ARG A 518 12.24 -27.47 -0.27
C ARG A 518 13.32 -26.80 0.57
N ARG A 519 12.99 -26.42 1.82
CA ARG A 519 13.99 -26.10 2.85
C ARG A 519 14.75 -27.36 3.26
N SER A 520 16.04 -27.41 2.97
CA SER A 520 17.01 -28.29 3.62
C SER A 520 17.77 -27.49 4.69
N GLY A 521 17.50 -27.78 5.97
CA GLY A 521 18.30 -27.29 7.09
C GLY A 521 19.27 -28.38 7.55
N PRO A 522 20.51 -28.04 7.96
CA PRO A 522 21.42 -29.02 8.55
C PRO A 522 21.05 -29.28 10.02
N PHE A 523 21.00 -30.55 10.38
CA PHE A 523 21.05 -31.00 11.77
C PHE A 523 22.40 -30.64 12.40
N TRP A 524 22.40 -30.20 13.65
CA TRP A 524 23.42 -30.59 14.63
C TRP A 524 22.76 -30.76 16.01
N HIS A 525 22.93 -31.95 16.59
CA HIS A 525 22.65 -32.22 18.00
C HIS A 525 23.90 -31.95 18.82
N THR A 526 23.77 -31.19 19.90
CA THR A 526 24.02 -31.64 21.29
C THR A 526 23.45 -30.60 22.25
#